data_AF-A0A820ZLK3-F1
#
_entry.id   AF-A0A820ZLK3-F1
#
_cell.length_a   1.000
_cell.length_b   1.000
_cell.length_c   1.000
_cell.angle_alpha   90.00
_cell.angle_beta   90.00
_cell.angle_gamma   90.00
#
_symmetry.space_group_name_H-M   'P 1'
#
loop_
_entity.id
_entity.type
_entity.pdbx_description
1 polymer ?
#
loop_
_entity_poly.entity_id
_entity_poly.type
_entity_poly.pdbx_seq_one_letter_code
_entity_poly.pdbx_strand_id
1 'polypeptide(L)'
;MLVIYNWNETNRLCQLKSNVTIYIYIFSQIFLYYILAPLLMIIFGFLTISNIRRKSMNLIYLTKSMRRRRTERQLTRMLLLQVGIHLILILPFGIIYCMNVLKPSTRTSNILAVRYILLMWQQLDYFVSFFLYFLSGRVYREQLIYLFKFNNS
;
A
#
# COMPACT_ATOMS: atom_id res chain seq x y z
N MET A 1 -22.91 11.67 -11.03
CA MET A 1 -22.93 10.73 -9.88
C MET A 1 -23.17 9.33 -10.43
N LEU A 2 -22.19 8.44 -10.36
CA LEU A 2 -22.29 7.09 -10.92
C LEU A 2 -22.85 6.17 -9.82
N VAL A 3 -24.11 5.75 -9.96
CA VAL A 3 -24.78 4.89 -8.97
C VAL A 3 -24.41 3.43 -9.27
N ILE A 4 -23.52 2.89 -8.45
CA ILE A 4 -22.89 1.57 -8.66
C ILE A 4 -23.72 0.43 -8.04
N TYR A 5 -24.57 0.75 -7.06
CA TYR A 5 -25.38 -0.22 -6.31
C TYR A 5 -26.86 0.06 -6.51
N ASN A 6 -27.64 -0.99 -6.77
CA ASN A 6 -29.09 -0.95 -6.76
C ASN A 6 -29.62 -1.78 -5.59
N TRP A 7 -30.62 -1.27 -4.89
CA TRP A 7 -31.33 -2.04 -3.88
C TRP A 7 -32.22 -3.06 -4.57
N ASN A 8 -32.00 -4.34 -4.30
CA ASN A 8 -32.85 -5.40 -4.81
C ASN A 8 -33.91 -5.74 -3.74
N GLU A 9 -35.15 -5.34 -3.97
CA GLU A 9 -36.26 -5.55 -3.03
C GLU A 9 -36.54 -7.03 -2.75
N THR A 10 -36.33 -7.90 -3.73
CA THR A 10 -36.62 -9.33 -3.63
C THR A 10 -35.68 -10.05 -2.65
N ASN A 11 -34.42 -9.66 -2.65
CA ASN A 11 -33.39 -10.28 -1.82
C ASN A 11 -33.01 -9.44 -0.59
N ARG A 12 -33.57 -8.23 -0.44
CA ARG A 12 -33.18 -7.23 0.58
C ARG A 12 -31.67 -6.99 0.64
N LEU A 13 -31.02 -6.97 -0.53
CA LEU A 13 -29.57 -6.80 -0.66
C LEU A 13 -29.24 -5.68 -1.66
N CYS A 14 -28.25 -4.87 -1.31
CA CYS A 14 -27.60 -3.97 -2.26
C CYS A 14 -26.76 -4.78 -3.24
N GLN A 15 -27.19 -4.85 -4.49
CA GLN A 15 -26.47 -5.55 -5.56
C GLN A 15 -25.78 -4.55 -6.48
N LEU A 16 -24.61 -4.94 -6.99
CA LEU A 16 -23.89 -4.16 -7.97
C LEU A 16 -24.71 -4.09 -9.26
N LYS A 17 -24.95 -2.88 -9.78
CA LYS A 17 -25.71 -2.69 -11.02
C LYS A 17 -24.90 -3.28 -12.19
N SER A 18 -25.50 -4.20 -12.93
CA SER A 18 -24.87 -4.88 -14.07
C SER A 18 -24.92 -3.97 -15.31
N ASN A 19 -24.10 -2.93 -15.33
CA ASN A 19 -23.98 -2.00 -16.45
C ASN A 19 -22.55 -2.03 -17.00
N VAL A 20 -22.40 -1.95 -18.32
CA VAL A 20 -21.09 -2.00 -19.02
C VAL A 20 -20.10 -0.99 -18.44
N THR A 21 -20.57 0.23 -18.14
CA THR A 21 -19.75 1.29 -17.51
C THR A 21 -19.19 0.90 -16.15
N ILE A 22 -19.93 0.13 -15.36
CA ILE A 22 -19.50 -0.33 -14.04
C ILE A 22 -18.44 -1.42 -14.18
N TYR A 23 -18.56 -2.31 -15.16
CA TYR A 23 -17.51 -3.28 -15.47
C TYR A 23 -16.21 -2.61 -15.90
N ILE A 24 -16.28 -1.59 -16.77
CA ILE A 24 -15.11 -0.81 -17.20
C ILE A 24 -14.46 -0.12 -15.99
N TYR A 25 -15.27 0.46 -15.09
CA TYR A 25 -14.77 1.11 -13.87
C TYR A 25 -14.10 0.12 -12.91
N ILE A 26 -14.70 -1.05 -12.68
CA ILE A 26 -14.11 -2.08 -11.81
C ILE A 26 -12.82 -2.61 -12.41
N PHE A 27 -12.80 -2.84 -13.72
CA PHE A 27 -11.60 -3.30 -14.43
C PHE A 27 -10.48 -2.26 -14.38
N SER A 28 -10.77 -0.98 -14.58
CA SER A 28 -9.77 0.07 -14.51
C SER A 28 -9.22 0.24 -13.09
N GLN A 29 -10.08 0.14 -12.06
CA GLN A 29 -9.62 0.10 -10.68
C GLN A 29 -8.69 -1.08 -10.41
N ILE A 30 -9.05 -2.28 -10.89
CA ILE A 30 -8.22 -3.46 -10.72
C ILE A 30 -6.84 -3.25 -11.33
N PHE A 31 -6.83 -2.81 -12.59
CA PHE A 31 -5.60 -2.60 -13.34
C PHE A 31 -4.71 -1.55 -12.70
N LEU A 32 -5.26 -0.40 -12.30
CA LEU A 32 -4.48 0.70 -11.73
C LEU A 32 -3.95 0.37 -10.33
N TYR A 33 -4.82 -0.10 -9.42
CA TYR A 33 -4.47 -0.24 -8.01
C TYR A 33 -3.78 -1.55 -7.65
N TYR A 34 -4.15 -2.67 -8.29
CA TYR A 34 -3.62 -3.98 -7.92
C TYR A 34 -2.56 -4.53 -8.87
N ILE A 35 -2.40 -3.91 -10.05
CA ILE A 35 -1.38 -4.33 -11.03
C ILE A 35 -0.35 -3.21 -11.23
N LEU A 36 -0.78 -2.06 -11.76
CA LEU A 36 0.13 -1.00 -12.18
C LEU A 36 0.87 -0.36 -11.00
N ALA A 37 0.16 0.03 -9.93
CA ALA A 37 0.79 0.65 -8.76
C ALA A 37 1.82 -0.28 -8.07
N PRO A 38 1.51 -1.55 -7.74
CA PRO A 38 2.50 -2.49 -7.21
C PRO A 38 3.71 -2.70 -8.12
N LEU A 39 3.50 -2.84 -9.44
CA LEU A 39 4.59 -2.99 -10.40
C LEU A 39 5.52 -1.77 -10.40
N LEU A 40 4.94 -0.56 -10.44
CA LEU A 40 5.71 0.68 -10.37
C LEU A 40 6.46 0.79 -9.03
N MET A 41 5.84 0.43 -7.91
CA MET A 41 6.51 0.42 -6.60
C MET A 41 7.70 -0.53 -6.58
N ILE A 42 7.59 -1.71 -7.18
CA ILE A 42 8.70 -2.68 -7.27
C ILE A 42 9.82 -2.12 -8.15
N ILE A 43 9.48 -1.58 -9.33
CA ILE A 43 10.46 -0.99 -10.27
C ILE A 43 11.20 0.17 -9.60
N PHE A 44 10.47 1.13 -9.03
CA PHE A 44 11.07 2.27 -8.35
C PHE A 44 11.84 1.86 -7.10
N GLY A 45 11.37 0.85 -6.37
CA GLY A 45 12.10 0.26 -5.24
C GLY A 45 13.45 -0.32 -5.68
N PHE A 46 13.47 -1.10 -6.77
CA PHE A 46 14.70 -1.67 -7.32
C PHE A 46 15.66 -0.60 -7.87
N LEU A 47 15.14 0.39 -8.60
CA LEU A 47 15.92 1.53 -9.09
C LEU A 47 16.54 2.32 -7.93
N THR A 48 15.78 2.51 -6.85
CA THR A 48 16.27 3.20 -5.64
C THR A 48 17.42 2.41 -5.01
N ILE A 49 17.28 1.10 -4.82
CA ILE A 49 18.35 0.23 -4.30
C ILE A 49 19.59 0.31 -5.20
N SER A 50 19.40 0.20 -6.52
CA SER A 50 20.48 0.20 -7.50
C SER A 50 21.23 1.53 -7.50
N ASN A 51 20.50 2.65 -7.47
CA ASN A 51 21.09 3.98 -7.39
C ASN A 51 21.89 4.18 -6.11
N ILE A 52 21.43 3.64 -4.98
CA ILE A 52 22.14 3.74 -3.71
C ILE A 52 23.38 2.88 -3.71
N ARG A 53 23.33 1.66 -4.25
CA ARG A 53 24.52 0.82 -4.43
C ARG A 53 25.56 1.54 -5.30
N ARG A 54 25.13 2.16 -6.40
CA ARG A 54 26.01 2.90 -7.31
C ARG A 54 26.60 4.16 -6.66
N LYS A 55 25.78 4.98 -5.98
CA LYS A 55 26.26 6.15 -5.20
C LYS A 55 27.20 5.74 -4.07
N SER A 56 26.90 4.63 -3.39
CA SER A 56 27.71 4.07 -2.32
C SER A 56 29.11 3.68 -2.81
N MET A 57 29.25 3.18 -4.04
CA MET A 57 30.56 2.87 -4.63
C MET A 57 31.33 4.15 -5.01
N ASN A 58 30.66 5.13 -5.62
CA ASN A 58 31.33 6.36 -6.07
C ASN A 58 31.73 7.31 -4.92
N LEU A 59 31.01 7.29 -3.79
CA LEU A 59 31.26 8.18 -2.64
C LEU A 59 32.27 7.64 -1.61
N ILE A 60 32.82 6.43 -1.79
CA ILE A 60 33.91 5.91 -0.94
C ILE A 60 35.14 6.83 -0.98
N TYR A 61 35.31 7.60 -2.06
CA TYR A 61 36.41 8.55 -2.24
C TYR A 61 36.26 9.89 -1.48
N LEU A 62 35.10 10.20 -0.86
CA LEU A 62 34.85 11.51 -0.21
C LEU A 62 34.36 11.35 1.24
N THR A 63 35.31 11.43 2.17
CA THR A 63 35.18 11.20 3.63
C THR A 63 34.14 12.08 4.34
N LYS A 64 33.72 13.22 3.76
CA LYS A 64 32.64 14.09 4.32
C LYS A 64 31.21 13.49 4.19
N SER A 65 31.03 12.37 3.48
CA SER A 65 29.72 11.79 3.16
C SER A 65 29.13 10.84 4.22
N MET A 66 29.90 10.42 5.23
CA MET A 66 29.52 9.31 6.14
C MET A 66 28.18 9.53 6.89
N ARG A 67 27.90 10.74 7.37
CA ARG A 67 26.62 11.07 8.06
C ARG A 67 25.45 11.08 7.08
N ARG A 68 25.61 11.69 5.90
CA ARG A 68 24.60 11.73 4.83
C ARG A 68 24.28 10.33 4.30
N ARG A 69 25.31 9.48 4.16
CA ARG A 69 25.19 8.07 3.75
C ARG A 69 24.39 7.23 4.76
N ARG A 70 24.56 7.46 6.07
CA ARG A 70 23.75 6.78 7.10
C ARG A 70 22.27 7.18 7.00
N THR A 71 21.97 8.46 6.84
CA THR A 71 20.59 8.95 6.72
C THR A 71 19.92 8.45 5.43
N GLU A 72 20.60 8.52 4.28
CA GLU A 72 20.07 8.02 3.00
C GLU A 72 19.80 6.50 3.06
N ARG A 73 20.70 5.72 3.68
CA ARG A 73 20.51 4.27 3.86
C ARG A 73 19.35 3.95 4.80
N GLN A 74 19.16 4.73 5.86
CA GLN A 74 18.04 4.57 6.79
C GLN A 74 16.70 4.89 6.12
N LEU A 75 16.61 6.02 5.40
CA LEU A 75 15.42 6.40 4.62
C LEU A 75 15.06 5.33 3.58
N THR A 76 16.06 4.76 2.92
CA THR A 76 15.83 3.71 1.92
C THR A 76 15.33 2.43 2.54
N ARG A 77 15.95 1.99 3.64
CA ARG A 77 15.50 0.80 4.37
C ARG A 77 14.05 0.97 4.82
N MET A 78 13.71 2.18 5.25
CA MET A 78 12.35 2.53 5.66
C MET A 78 11.37 2.48 4.50
N LEU A 79 11.73 3.05 3.34
CA LEU A 79 10.90 3.03 2.14
C LEU A 79 10.68 1.61 1.62
N LEU A 80 11.72 0.77 1.62
CA LEU A 80 11.60 -0.64 1.23
C LEU A 80 10.71 -1.44 2.19
N LEU A 81 10.83 -1.18 3.49
CA LEU A 81 10.03 -1.85 4.50
C LEU A 81 8.55 -1.43 4.36
N GLN A 82 8.29 -0.15 4.16
CA GLN A 82 6.94 0.36 3.89
C GLN A 82 6.35 -0.23 2.61
N VAL A 83 7.10 -0.27 1.50
CA VAL A 83 6.66 -0.90 0.25
C VAL A 83 6.36 -2.39 0.46
N GLY A 84 7.24 -3.11 1.18
CA GLY A 84 7.04 -4.54 1.46
C GLY A 84 5.76 -4.79 2.27
N ILE A 85 5.53 -4.00 3.32
CA ILE A 85 4.33 -4.12 4.14
C ILE A 85 3.07 -3.76 3.34
N HIS A 86 3.11 -2.68 2.57
CA HIS A 86 2.02 -2.26 1.71
C HIS A 86 1.60 -3.39 0.75
N LEU A 87 2.58 -4.06 0.12
CA LEU A 87 2.32 -5.21 -0.75
C LEU A 87 1.68 -6.38 0.01
N ILE A 88 2.15 -6.70 1.23
CA ILE A 88 1.58 -7.77 2.07
C ILE A 88 0.14 -7.46 2.49
N LEU A 89 -0.19 -6.19 2.73
CA LEU A 89 -1.52 -5.77 3.15
C LEU A 89 -2.52 -5.72 1.99
N ILE A 90 -2.07 -5.39 0.78
CA ILE A 90 -2.95 -5.14 -0.38
C ILE A 90 -3.09 -6.34 -1.32
N LEU A 91 -2.01 -7.08 -1.59
CA LEU A 91 -2.02 -8.16 -2.59
C LEU A 91 -3.06 -9.26 -2.30
N PRO A 92 -3.21 -9.76 -1.06
CA PRO A 92 -4.18 -10.82 -0.78
C PRO A 92 -5.61 -10.42 -1.14
N PHE A 93 -6.01 -9.20 -0.76
CA PHE A 93 -7.33 -8.68 -1.12
C PHE A 93 -7.47 -8.50 -2.64
N GLY A 94 -6.46 -7.92 -3.30
CA GLY A 94 -6.43 -7.73 -4.75
C GLY A 94 -6.65 -9.03 -5.52
N ILE A 95 -5.98 -10.12 -5.12
CA ILE A 95 -6.11 -11.44 -5.76
C ILE A 95 -7.54 -11.97 -5.65
N ILE A 96 -8.12 -11.96 -4.43
CA ILE A 96 -9.48 -12.45 -4.21
C ILE A 96 -10.51 -11.56 -4.91
N TYR A 97 -10.28 -10.25 -4.96
CA TYR A 97 -11.15 -9.31 -5.65
C TYR A 97 -11.13 -9.54 -7.16
N CYS A 98 -9.95 -9.66 -7.79
CA CYS A 98 -9.79 -10.01 -9.21
C CYS A 98 -10.47 -11.33 -9.54
N MET A 99 -10.28 -12.36 -8.72
CA MET A 99 -10.88 -13.68 -8.92
C MET A 99 -12.41 -13.61 -8.93
N ASN A 100 -13.01 -12.89 -7.99
CA ASN A 100 -14.46 -12.69 -7.90
C ASN A 100 -15.05 -11.85 -9.04
N VAL A 101 -14.25 -11.00 -9.67
CA VAL A 101 -14.66 -10.18 -10.83
C VAL A 101 -14.56 -11.00 -12.11
N LEU A 102 -13.45 -11.71 -12.33
CA LEU A 102 -13.20 -12.50 -13.55
C LEU A 102 -14.03 -13.80 -13.59
N LYS A 103 -14.25 -14.43 -12.44
CA LYS A 103 -15.01 -15.68 -12.31
C LYS A 103 -16.15 -15.50 -11.30
N PRO A 104 -17.34 -15.10 -11.73
CA PRO A 104 -18.50 -14.92 -10.84
C PRO A 104 -18.87 -16.19 -10.05
N SER A 105 -18.55 -17.37 -10.59
CA SER A 105 -18.72 -18.67 -9.91
C SER A 105 -17.91 -18.81 -8.61
N THR A 106 -16.90 -17.97 -8.40
CA THR A 106 -16.10 -17.96 -7.17
C THR A 106 -16.75 -17.17 -6.03
N ARG A 107 -17.91 -16.55 -6.24
CA ARG A 107 -18.66 -15.79 -5.22
C ARG A 107 -19.45 -16.70 -4.28
N THR A 108 -18.78 -17.68 -3.67
CA THR A 108 -19.37 -18.52 -2.62
C THR A 108 -19.33 -17.80 -1.28
N SER A 109 -20.21 -18.17 -0.34
CA SER A 109 -20.29 -17.54 0.99
C SER A 109 -18.95 -17.54 1.74
N ASN A 110 -18.18 -18.64 1.61
CA ASN A 110 -16.87 -18.77 2.25
C ASN A 110 -15.84 -17.81 1.64
N ILE A 111 -15.81 -17.69 0.30
CA ILE A 111 -14.87 -16.79 -0.40
C ILE A 111 -15.24 -15.32 -0.13
N LEU A 112 -16.54 -15.00 -0.02
CA LEU A 112 -17.02 -13.69 0.40
C LEU A 112 -16.57 -13.36 1.83
N ALA A 113 -16.68 -14.29 2.79
CA ALA A 113 -16.19 -14.09 4.14
C ALA A 113 -14.68 -13.81 4.16
N VAL A 114 -13.88 -14.61 3.42
CA VAL A 114 -12.43 -14.37 3.26
C VAL A 114 -12.17 -12.99 2.66
N ARG A 115 -12.93 -12.57 1.64
CA ARG A 115 -12.80 -11.24 1.04
C ARG A 115 -13.02 -10.13 2.07
N TYR A 116 -14.01 -10.25 2.96
CA TYR A 116 -14.25 -9.24 3.99
C TYR A 116 -13.13 -9.20 5.05
N ILE A 117 -12.59 -10.35 5.44
CA ILE A 117 -11.43 -10.41 6.35
C ILE A 117 -10.22 -9.72 5.69
N LEU A 118 -9.97 -10.01 4.42
CA LEU A 118 -8.86 -9.39 3.68
C LEU A 118 -9.09 -7.89 3.42
N LEU A 119 -10.34 -7.45 3.31
CA LEU A 119 -10.66 -6.03 3.24
C LEU A 119 -10.28 -5.34 4.55
N MET A 120 -10.62 -5.91 5.70
CA MET A 120 -10.21 -5.38 7.01
C MET A 120 -8.70 -5.39 7.18
N TRP A 121 -8.03 -6.45 6.69
CA TRP A 121 -6.58 -6.54 6.64
C TRP A 121 -5.94 -5.41 5.80
N GLN A 122 -6.53 -5.09 4.65
CA GLN A 122 -6.07 -3.99 3.81
C GLN A 122 -6.24 -2.63 4.50
N GLN A 123 -7.30 -2.42 5.29
CA GLN A 123 -7.51 -1.18 6.04
C GLN A 123 -6.39 -0.90 7.05
N LEU A 124 -5.64 -1.93 7.47
CA LEU A 124 -4.47 -1.74 8.35
C LEU A 124 -3.39 -0.88 7.69
N ASP A 125 -3.29 -0.87 6.36
CA ASP A 125 -2.26 -0.14 5.61
C ASP A 125 -2.27 1.38 5.92
N TYR A 126 -3.47 1.94 6.14
CA TYR A 126 -3.64 3.37 6.42
C TYR A 126 -2.92 3.84 7.68
N PHE A 127 -2.81 3.00 8.71
CA PHE A 127 -2.16 3.37 9.97
C PHE A 127 -0.82 2.66 10.20
N VAL A 128 -0.56 1.54 9.53
CA VAL A 128 0.73 0.84 9.67
C VAL A 128 1.90 1.74 9.24
N SER A 129 1.71 2.60 8.23
CA SER A 129 2.71 3.60 7.86
C SER A 129 3.08 4.49 9.07
N PHE A 130 2.10 4.99 9.82
CA PHE A 130 2.35 5.79 11.03
C PHE A 130 3.20 5.03 12.06
N PHE A 131 2.86 3.78 12.36
CA PHE A 131 3.62 2.96 13.30
C PHE A 131 5.03 2.66 12.79
N LEU A 132 5.21 2.45 11.49
CA LEU A 132 6.54 2.26 10.88
C LEU A 132 7.40 3.51 10.98
N TYR A 133 6.82 4.69 10.75
CA TYR A 133 7.51 5.96 10.94
C TYR A 133 7.95 6.16 12.40
N PHE A 134 7.04 5.86 13.33
CA PHE A 134 7.32 5.92 14.76
C PHE A 134 8.42 4.94 15.20
N LEU A 135 8.35 3.68 14.76
CA LEU A 135 9.27 2.62 15.20
C LEU A 135 10.65 2.71 14.55
N SER A 136 10.74 3.07 13.26
CA SER A 136 11.97 2.95 12.47
C SER A 136 12.82 4.24 12.45
N GLY A 137 12.22 5.41 12.66
CA GLY A 137 12.90 6.69 12.57
C GLY A 137 13.36 7.25 13.92
N ARG A 138 14.63 7.10 14.28
CA ARG A 138 15.23 7.83 15.43
C ARG A 138 15.02 9.36 15.30
N VAL A 139 15.17 9.88 14.08
CA VAL A 139 14.94 11.30 13.76
C VAL A 139 13.48 11.72 13.97
N TYR A 140 12.52 10.85 13.59
CA TYR A 140 11.10 11.12 13.79
C TYR A 140 10.73 11.08 15.28
N ARG A 141 11.27 10.14 16.06
CA ARG A 141 11.08 10.12 17.53
C ARG A 141 11.60 11.39 18.20
N GLU A 142 12.78 11.86 17.78
CA GLU A 142 13.38 13.10 18.32
C GLU A 142 12.52 14.34 18.00
N GLN A 143 11.94 14.44 16.79
CA GLN A 143 11.03 15.55 16.44
C GLN A 143 9.69 15.51 17.18
N LEU A 144 9.15 14.32 17.44
CA LEU A 144 7.87 14.15 18.12
C LEU A 144 7.98 14.47 19.62
N ILE A 145 9.09 14.06 20.25
CA ILE A 145 9.44 14.48 21.62
C ILE A 145 9.61 15.99 21.69
N TYR A 146 10.23 16.61 20.67
CA TYR A 146 10.35 18.07 20.59
C TYR A 146 8.96 18.74 20.54
N LEU A 147 8.05 18.26 19.68
CA LEU A 147 6.68 18.78 19.61
C LEU A 147 5.91 18.64 20.93
N PHE A 148 5.99 17.49 21.61
CA PHE A 148 5.34 17.29 22.90
C PHE A 148 5.97 18.12 24.02
N LYS A 149 7.29 18.34 24.00
CA LYS A 149 7.95 19.23 24.97
C LYS A 149 7.60 20.70 24.74
N PHE A 150 7.49 21.13 23.48
CA PHE A 150 7.15 22.50 23.14
C PHE A 150 5.69 22.84 23.47
N ASN A 151 4.78 21.88 23.40
CA ASN A 151 3.37 22.07 23.72
C ASN A 151 3.05 22.00 25.23
N ASN A 152 4.04 21.66 26.06
CA ASN A 152 3.93 21.58 27.52
C ASN A 152 4.72 22.71 28.25
N SER A 153 5.23 23.70 27.51
CA SER A 153 5.83 24.95 28.03
C SER A 153 4.92 26.12 27.69
#